data_AF-A0A505H8N5-F1
#
_entry.id   AF-A0A505H8N5-F1
#
_cell.length_a   1.000
_cell.length_b   1.000
_cell.length_c   1.000
_cell.angle_alpha   90.00
_cell.angle_beta   90.00
_cell.angle_gamma   90.00
#
_symmetry.space_group_name_H-M   'P 1'
#
loop_
_entity.id
_entity.type
_entity.pdbx_description
1 polymer ?
#
loop_
_entity_poly.entity_id
_entity_poly.type
_entity_poly.pdbx_seq_one_letter_code
_entity_poly.pdbx_strand_id
1 'polypeptide(L)'
;MSISTPGGPERRPTVVSTGKKPAAGRPAAADKPAAKAGAGKAGGGKGTPRPGAGGKGRKPIAPVKVSQGRSWGPIALFVAVGVLAVGIIGVGAWAVYQGGQPWEKRAQAINGIVDYREKDKDLVKGGNHQPGAIKYDVLPPVGGPHNQAWQNCMGDVYDAPIANEHAVHSLEHGTVWITYRPDLPADQVEKLKSKVQGKEKLMLSPFEGLDKPISLQAWGYQLKVDNADDGRIDDFIKTLRVNASIEGPNALCDQGVTATGTAPRDNLQNTMPQQPTQ
;
A
#
# COMPACT_ATOMS: atom_id res chain seq x y z
N MET A 1 1.71 16.07 59.44
CA MET A 1 2.42 17.34 59.28
C MET A 1 2.22 17.82 57.86
N SER A 2 1.47 18.90 57.71
CA SER A 2 1.17 19.57 56.44
C SER A 2 2.35 20.41 56.00
N ILE A 3 2.64 20.44 54.71
CA ILE A 3 3.15 21.64 54.02
C ILE A 3 2.61 21.61 52.59
N SER A 4 2.05 22.73 52.19
CA SER A 4 1.35 22.97 50.93
C SER A 4 2.09 24.03 50.10
N THR A 5 1.97 23.89 48.77
CA THR A 5 1.89 24.97 47.73
C THR A 5 3.22 25.60 47.25
N PRO A 6 3.33 26.20 46.03
CA PRO A 6 2.47 26.28 44.83
C PRO A 6 3.11 25.59 43.59
N GLY A 7 2.38 25.14 42.55
CA GLY A 7 1.50 25.95 41.69
C GLY A 7 2.30 26.56 40.51
N GLY A 8 2.70 25.74 39.53
CA GLY A 8 3.37 26.15 38.30
C GLY A 8 2.58 25.71 37.06
N PRO A 9 2.45 26.55 36.01
CA PRO A 9 1.43 26.37 34.98
C PRO A 9 1.73 25.21 34.00
N GLU A 10 0.73 24.36 33.80
CA GLU A 10 0.66 23.34 32.75
C GLU A 10 0.87 23.96 31.37
N ARG A 11 1.98 23.63 30.71
CA ARG A 11 2.13 23.86 29.27
C ARG A 11 1.42 22.75 28.50
N ARG A 12 0.17 23.01 28.15
CA ARG A 12 -0.57 22.29 27.10
C ARG A 12 0.09 22.57 25.74
N PRO A 13 0.27 21.57 24.85
CA PRO A 13 0.60 21.86 23.46
C PRO A 13 -0.60 22.53 22.79
N THR A 14 -0.39 23.74 22.30
CA THR A 14 -1.35 24.52 21.52
C THR A 14 -1.48 23.94 20.12
N VAL A 15 -2.69 23.49 19.78
CA VAL A 15 -3.10 23.20 18.41
C VAL A 15 -3.17 24.53 17.66
N VAL A 16 -2.35 24.70 16.62
CA VAL A 16 -2.44 25.82 15.70
C VAL A 16 -3.61 25.57 14.75
N SER A 17 -4.72 26.26 15.01
CA SER A 17 -5.84 26.39 14.08
C SER A 17 -5.60 27.60 13.18
N THR A 18 -5.41 27.38 11.87
CA THR A 18 -5.46 28.44 10.86
C THR A 18 -6.76 28.35 10.09
N GLY A 19 -7.84 28.89 10.68
CA GLY A 19 -9.06 29.22 9.96
C GLY A 19 -9.00 30.66 9.45
N LYS A 20 -9.13 30.86 8.14
CA LYS A 20 -9.48 32.18 7.56
C LYS A 20 -10.87 32.08 6.94
N LYS A 21 -11.80 32.83 7.54
CA LYS A 21 -13.22 32.97 7.17
C LYS A 21 -13.42 33.48 5.75
N PRO A 22 -14.46 33.01 5.03
CA PRO A 22 -15.15 33.79 4.01
C PRO A 22 -16.27 34.62 4.66
N ALA A 23 -16.35 35.91 4.32
CA ALA A 23 -17.46 36.76 4.71
C ALA A 23 -18.59 36.66 3.67
N ALA A 24 -19.80 36.44 4.18
CA ALA A 24 -21.04 36.26 3.47
C ALA A 24 -21.67 37.59 3.03
N GLY A 25 -22.58 37.52 2.04
CA GLY A 25 -23.55 38.57 1.80
C GLY A 25 -24.18 38.53 0.40
N ARG A 26 -25.29 37.80 0.25
CA ARG A 26 -26.26 37.96 -0.85
C ARG A 26 -27.62 38.24 -0.21
N PRO A 27 -28.50 38.99 -0.87
CA PRO A 27 -29.88 38.49 -1.00
C PRO A 27 -30.50 38.64 -2.41
N ALA A 28 -31.45 37.72 -2.67
CA ALA A 28 -32.67 37.73 -3.51
C ALA A 28 -32.60 38.20 -4.99
N ALA A 29 -32.90 37.33 -5.98
CA ALA A 29 -34.21 37.11 -6.68
C ALA A 29 -34.52 38.24 -7.70
N ALA A 30 -34.96 38.06 -8.94
CA ALA A 30 -35.61 36.98 -9.68
C ALA A 30 -35.44 37.21 -11.22
N ASP A 31 -36.03 36.30 -12.02
CA ASP A 31 -36.56 36.45 -13.39
C ASP A 31 -35.66 36.29 -14.65
N LYS A 32 -36.05 35.28 -15.45
CA LYS A 32 -35.89 35.11 -16.92
C LYS A 32 -36.68 36.24 -17.66
N PRO A 33 -36.62 36.47 -19.00
CA PRO A 33 -36.22 35.56 -20.09
C PRO A 33 -35.46 36.19 -21.29
N ALA A 34 -35.18 35.32 -22.28
CA ALA A 34 -34.83 35.51 -23.69
C ALA A 34 -34.84 36.94 -24.30
N ALA A 35 -33.83 37.23 -25.15
CA ALA A 35 -33.98 37.33 -26.62
C ALA A 35 -32.95 38.24 -27.31
N LYS A 36 -32.82 37.98 -28.62
CA LYS A 36 -32.51 38.87 -29.75
C LYS A 36 -31.04 39.11 -30.17
N ALA A 37 -30.78 38.52 -31.33
CA ALA A 37 -30.04 39.11 -32.43
C ALA A 37 -30.41 40.58 -32.66
N GLY A 38 -29.38 41.42 -32.81
CA GLY A 38 -29.49 42.82 -33.24
C GLY A 38 -28.64 43.04 -34.48
N ALA A 39 -29.32 43.27 -35.59
CA ALA A 39 -28.74 43.78 -36.83
C ALA A 39 -28.33 45.26 -36.66
N GLY A 40 -27.25 45.66 -37.32
CA GLY A 40 -26.90 47.06 -37.58
C GLY A 40 -26.49 47.20 -39.04
N LYS A 41 -27.37 47.82 -39.84
CA LYS A 41 -27.20 48.12 -41.26
C LYS A 41 -27.27 49.63 -41.43
N ALA A 42 -26.33 50.25 -42.14
CA ALA A 42 -26.44 51.50 -42.92
C ALA A 42 -25.03 51.85 -43.42
N GLY A 43 -24.74 52.34 -44.62
CA GLY A 43 -25.48 52.66 -45.84
C GLY A 43 -24.41 52.66 -46.96
N GLY A 44 -24.72 52.39 -48.24
CA GLY A 44 -25.53 53.26 -49.08
C GLY A 44 -24.61 54.21 -49.87
N GLY A 45 -24.24 53.83 -51.10
CA GLY A 45 -23.46 54.70 -51.99
C GLY A 45 -23.10 54.04 -53.33
N LYS A 46 -24.09 53.88 -54.22
CA LYS A 46 -23.86 53.60 -55.65
C LYS A 46 -23.54 54.91 -56.36
N GLY A 47 -22.42 54.97 -57.07
CA GLY A 47 -22.10 56.00 -58.05
C GLY A 47 -21.42 55.38 -59.27
N THR A 48 -22.07 55.44 -60.43
CA THR A 48 -21.52 55.11 -61.75
C THR A 48 -20.91 56.36 -62.43
N PRO A 49 -20.09 56.21 -63.50
CA PRO A 49 -18.85 56.97 -63.69
C PRO A 49 -18.90 57.98 -64.85
N ARG A 50 -17.89 58.87 -64.94
CA ARG A 50 -17.38 59.45 -66.21
C ARG A 50 -16.05 60.23 -66.04
N PRO A 51 -15.32 60.62 -67.12
CA PRO A 51 -14.09 59.93 -67.53
C PRO A 51 -12.85 60.84 -67.58
N GLY A 52 -11.66 60.25 -67.73
CA GLY A 52 -10.55 60.95 -68.38
C GLY A 52 -9.13 60.68 -67.85
N ALA A 53 -8.32 60.16 -68.77
CA ALA A 53 -6.89 60.43 -68.95
C ALA A 53 -5.85 59.91 -67.94
N GLY A 54 -5.10 58.89 -68.40
CA GLY A 54 -3.65 58.99 -68.57
C GLY A 54 -2.76 59.02 -67.32
N GLY A 55 -2.19 57.87 -66.96
CA GLY A 55 -1.11 57.80 -65.98
C GLY A 55 -0.40 56.45 -65.98
N LYS A 56 0.90 56.47 -66.33
CA LYS A 56 1.81 55.33 -66.52
C LYS A 56 1.70 54.23 -65.45
N GLY A 57 1.66 52.98 -65.90
CA GLY A 57 1.57 51.79 -65.07
C GLY A 57 2.73 51.66 -64.07
N ARG A 58 2.39 51.61 -62.78
CA ARG A 58 3.25 50.98 -61.76
C ARG A 58 3.12 49.47 -61.92
N LYS A 59 4.24 48.77 -62.14
CA LYS A 59 4.28 47.31 -62.16
C LYS A 59 3.71 46.79 -60.83
N PRO A 60 2.78 45.81 -60.83
CA PRO A 60 2.31 45.21 -59.59
C PRO A 60 3.51 44.53 -58.92
N ILE A 61 3.84 44.94 -57.70
CA ILE A 61 4.78 44.21 -56.86
C ILE A 61 4.08 42.90 -56.52
N ALA A 62 4.55 41.80 -57.11
CA ALA A 62 4.00 40.47 -56.85
C ALA A 62 4.07 40.22 -55.32
N PRO A 63 2.98 39.77 -54.68
CA PRO A 63 3.07 39.39 -53.27
C PRO A 63 4.11 38.27 -53.17
N VAL A 64 5.16 38.50 -52.39
CA VAL A 64 6.13 37.46 -52.05
C VAL A 64 5.33 36.37 -51.34
N LYS A 65 5.07 35.27 -52.05
CA LYS A 65 4.48 34.07 -51.47
C LYS A 65 5.50 33.52 -50.49
N VAL A 66 5.38 33.90 -49.22
CA VAL A 66 6.12 33.26 -48.15
C VAL A 66 5.48 31.89 -47.97
N SER A 67 6.08 30.87 -48.58
CA SER A 67 5.77 29.48 -48.28
C SER A 67 6.23 29.22 -46.85
N GLN A 68 5.34 29.39 -45.87
CA GLN A 68 5.59 28.83 -44.55
C GLN A 68 5.46 27.31 -44.66
N GLY A 69 6.58 26.64 -44.94
CA GLY A 69 6.67 25.19 -44.83
C GLY A 69 6.26 24.76 -43.42
N ARG A 70 5.45 23.70 -43.33
CA ARG A 70 5.01 23.13 -42.05
C ARG A 70 6.25 22.82 -41.19
N SER A 71 6.37 23.46 -40.03
CA SER A 71 7.49 23.24 -39.11
C SER A 71 7.35 21.88 -38.43
N TRP A 72 7.88 20.84 -39.05
CA TRP A 72 7.79 19.46 -38.56
C TRP A 72 8.54 19.23 -37.24
N GLY A 73 9.57 20.02 -36.93
CA GLY A 73 10.34 19.90 -35.68
C GLY A 73 9.48 20.03 -34.41
N PRO A 74 8.77 21.16 -34.20
CA PRO A 74 7.86 21.32 -33.07
C PRO A 74 6.74 20.27 -33.03
N ILE A 75 6.19 19.90 -34.20
CA ILE A 75 5.12 18.90 -34.29
C ILE A 75 5.62 17.54 -33.80
N ALA A 76 6.78 17.09 -34.27
CA ALA A 76 7.39 15.84 -33.83
C ALA A 76 7.68 15.84 -32.33
N LEU A 77 8.15 16.96 -31.77
CA LEU A 77 8.39 17.11 -30.34
C LEU A 77 7.09 16.99 -29.52
N PHE A 78 6.03 17.71 -29.88
CA PHE A 78 4.75 17.64 -29.17
C PHE A 78 4.11 16.25 -29.27
N VAL A 79 4.26 15.56 -30.39
CA VAL A 79 3.82 14.17 -30.52
C VAL A 79 4.60 13.25 -29.60
N ALA A 80 5.93 13.37 -29.56
CA ALA A 80 6.78 12.57 -28.68
C ALA A 80 6.42 12.79 -27.19
N VAL A 81 6.26 14.06 -26.77
CA VAL A 81 5.82 14.41 -25.41
C VAL A 81 4.42 13.89 -25.13
N GLY A 82 3.49 14.01 -26.08
CA GLY A 82 2.14 13.49 -25.95
C GLY A 82 2.10 11.97 -25.74
N VAL A 83 2.87 11.22 -26.53
CA VAL A 83 3.00 9.76 -26.39
C VAL A 83 3.61 9.39 -25.03
N LEU A 84 4.67 10.09 -24.61
CA LEU A 84 5.28 9.87 -23.29
C LEU A 84 4.28 10.14 -22.16
N ALA A 85 3.54 11.25 -22.23
CA ALA A 85 2.54 11.60 -21.23
C ALA A 85 1.40 10.56 -21.16
N VAL A 86 0.88 10.11 -22.31
CA VAL A 86 -0.13 9.04 -22.37
C VAL A 86 0.43 7.73 -21.80
N GLY A 87 1.68 7.39 -22.09
CA GLY A 87 2.35 6.22 -21.53
C GLY A 87 2.43 6.26 -19.99
N ILE A 88 2.87 7.39 -19.42
CA ILE A 88 2.96 7.57 -17.97
C ILE A 88 1.57 7.51 -17.32
N ILE A 89 0.57 8.19 -17.90
CA ILE A 89 -0.82 8.16 -17.40
C ILE A 89 -1.38 6.75 -17.46
N GLY A 90 -1.14 6.02 -18.56
CA GLY A 90 -1.57 4.64 -18.71
C GLY A 90 -0.98 3.71 -17.65
N VAL A 91 0.32 3.81 -17.38
CA VAL A 91 0.99 3.06 -16.31
C VAL A 91 0.41 3.41 -14.94
N GLY A 92 0.20 4.70 -14.67
CA GLY A 92 -0.41 5.17 -13.42
C GLY A 92 -1.82 4.63 -13.21
N ALA A 93 -2.68 4.71 -14.23
CA ALA A 93 -4.05 4.20 -14.18
C ALA A 93 -4.09 2.68 -13.98
N TRP A 94 -3.19 1.94 -14.65
CA TRP A 94 -3.07 0.49 -14.49
C TRP A 94 -2.61 0.11 -13.08
N ALA A 95 -1.61 0.81 -12.52
CA ALA A 95 -1.14 0.56 -11.16
C ALA A 95 -2.23 0.83 -10.11
N VAL A 96 -3.03 1.89 -10.29
CA VAL A 96 -4.19 2.18 -9.42
C VAL A 96 -5.25 1.08 -9.54
N TYR A 97 -5.55 0.64 -10.76
CA TYR A 97 -6.51 -0.44 -10.99
C TYR A 97 -6.09 -1.76 -10.35
N GLN A 98 -4.82 -2.14 -10.50
CA GLN A 98 -4.21 -3.28 -9.83
C GLN A 98 -4.30 -3.18 -8.30
N GLY A 99 -3.97 -2.00 -7.75
CA GLY A 99 -4.05 -1.74 -6.30
C GLY A 99 -5.47 -1.80 -5.73
N GLY A 100 -6.48 -1.51 -6.54
CA GLY A 100 -7.90 -1.57 -6.16
C GLY A 100 -8.53 -2.96 -6.23
N GLN A 101 -7.81 -3.99 -6.70
CA GLN A 101 -8.33 -5.35 -6.71
C GLN A 101 -8.46 -5.92 -5.28
N PRO A 102 -9.43 -6.83 -5.03
CA PRO A 102 -9.49 -7.62 -3.81
C PRO A 102 -8.14 -8.25 -3.48
N TRP A 103 -7.78 -8.28 -2.20
CA TRP A 103 -6.47 -8.73 -1.78
C TRP A 103 -6.24 -10.21 -2.10
N GLU A 104 -7.29 -11.02 -2.14
CA GLU A 104 -7.26 -12.43 -2.52
C GLU A 104 -6.79 -12.60 -3.97
N LYS A 105 -7.30 -11.77 -4.89
CA LYS A 105 -6.85 -11.78 -6.29
C LYS A 105 -5.39 -11.37 -6.41
N ARG A 106 -4.95 -10.40 -5.61
CA ARG A 106 -3.55 -9.98 -5.56
C ARG A 106 -2.66 -11.08 -4.98
N ALA A 107 -3.15 -11.82 -3.98
CA ALA A 107 -2.43 -12.96 -3.41
C ALA A 107 -2.24 -14.05 -4.46
N GLN A 108 -3.31 -14.44 -5.16
CA GLN A 108 -3.26 -15.44 -6.24
C GLN A 108 -2.35 -15.05 -7.41
N ALA A 109 -2.10 -13.76 -7.61
CA ALA A 109 -1.16 -13.27 -8.63
C ALA A 109 0.32 -13.44 -8.23
N ILE A 110 0.63 -13.72 -6.96
CA ILE A 110 2.00 -13.98 -6.49
C ILE A 110 2.43 -15.36 -6.99
N ASN A 111 3.38 -15.39 -7.92
CA ASN A 111 3.86 -16.65 -8.49
C ASN A 111 4.42 -17.57 -7.39
N GLY A 112 3.94 -18.83 -7.37
CA GLY A 112 4.41 -19.85 -6.43
C GLY A 112 3.78 -19.77 -5.05
N ILE A 113 2.80 -18.89 -4.83
CA ILE A 113 1.97 -18.93 -3.62
C ILE A 113 1.13 -20.21 -3.61
N VAL A 114 0.95 -20.77 -2.43
CA VAL A 114 -0.01 -21.84 -2.17
C VAL A 114 -1.16 -21.29 -1.34
N ASP A 115 -2.36 -21.34 -1.90
CA ASP A 115 -3.61 -21.00 -1.22
C ASP A 115 -4.22 -22.27 -0.60
N TYR A 116 -4.12 -22.38 0.73
CA TYR A 116 -4.73 -23.46 1.49
C TYR A 116 -6.19 -23.20 1.83
N ARG A 117 -6.68 -21.95 1.71
CA ARG A 117 -8.11 -21.65 1.93
C ARG A 117 -8.99 -22.28 0.86
N GLU A 118 -8.47 -22.37 -0.36
CA GLU A 118 -9.13 -23.09 -1.45
C GLU A 118 -8.92 -24.60 -1.36
N LYS A 119 -7.72 -25.06 -0.99
CA LYS A 119 -7.34 -26.48 -0.99
C LYS A 119 -7.92 -27.27 0.19
N ASP A 120 -7.95 -26.66 1.38
CA ASP A 120 -8.36 -27.31 2.61
C ASP A 120 -9.12 -26.32 3.50
N LYS A 121 -10.44 -26.33 3.35
CA LYS A 121 -11.34 -25.44 4.09
C LYS A 121 -11.41 -25.76 5.58
N ASP A 122 -11.08 -26.99 5.97
CA ASP A 122 -11.12 -27.41 7.37
C ASP A 122 -9.87 -26.96 8.12
N LEU A 123 -8.70 -27.05 7.48
CA LEU A 123 -7.42 -26.54 8.00
C LEU A 123 -7.51 -25.05 8.35
N VAL A 124 -8.18 -24.24 7.52
CA VAL A 124 -8.21 -22.79 7.70
C VAL A 124 -9.37 -22.28 8.55
N LYS A 125 -10.12 -23.18 9.21
CA LYS A 125 -11.12 -22.78 10.22
C LYS A 125 -10.40 -22.22 11.44
N GLY A 126 -10.62 -20.94 11.72
CA GLY A 126 -10.08 -20.26 12.90
C GLY A 126 -10.71 -20.71 14.22
N GLY A 127 -10.11 -20.28 15.33
CA GLY A 127 -10.63 -20.38 16.69
C GLY A 127 -10.50 -21.73 17.38
N ASN A 128 -9.85 -22.72 16.74
CA ASN A 128 -9.63 -24.05 17.32
C ASN A 128 -8.41 -24.06 18.27
N HIS A 129 -8.57 -23.43 19.42
CA HIS A 129 -7.53 -23.37 20.44
C HIS A 129 -7.36 -24.71 21.18
N GLN A 130 -6.13 -25.23 21.26
CA GLN A 130 -5.75 -26.46 21.95
C GLN A 130 -4.42 -26.28 22.70
N PRO A 131 -4.32 -26.74 23.96
CA PRO A 131 -3.06 -26.69 24.69
C PRO A 131 -2.09 -27.78 24.22
N GLY A 132 -0.82 -27.62 24.60
CA GLY A 132 0.23 -28.61 24.34
C GLY A 132 0.71 -28.66 22.89
N ALA A 133 1.50 -29.71 22.60
CA ALA A 133 2.11 -29.92 21.30
C ALA A 133 1.11 -30.47 20.28
N ILE A 134 1.08 -29.88 19.09
CA ILE A 134 0.17 -30.21 18.00
C ILE A 134 0.98 -30.67 16.80
N LYS A 135 0.53 -31.75 16.18
CA LYS A 135 1.13 -32.23 14.93
C LYS A 135 0.45 -31.54 13.75
N TYR A 136 1.26 -30.96 12.87
CA TYR A 136 0.81 -30.32 11.63
C TYR A 136 1.22 -31.13 10.41
N ASP A 137 0.32 -31.20 9.42
CA ASP A 137 0.59 -31.86 8.14
C ASP A 137 1.35 -30.95 7.16
N VAL A 138 1.24 -29.63 7.34
CA VAL A 138 1.95 -28.61 6.57
C VAL A 138 3.02 -27.99 7.46
N LEU A 139 4.27 -27.93 6.99
CA LEU A 139 5.39 -27.35 7.70
C LEU A 139 6.14 -26.30 6.85
N PRO A 140 6.44 -25.11 7.39
CA PRO A 140 5.85 -24.53 8.60
C PRO A 140 4.32 -24.38 8.45
N PRO A 141 3.55 -24.52 9.55
CA PRO A 141 2.10 -24.51 9.46
C PRO A 141 1.55 -23.15 9.03
N VAL A 142 0.39 -23.20 8.38
CA VAL A 142 -0.33 -22.02 7.85
C VAL A 142 -1.69 -21.83 8.49
N GLY A 143 -2.07 -22.66 9.46
CA GLY A 143 -3.39 -22.70 10.05
C GLY A 143 -3.60 -24.00 10.80
N GLY A 144 -4.83 -24.22 11.26
CA GLY A 144 -5.25 -25.40 11.99
C GLY A 144 -5.33 -25.15 13.51
N PRO A 145 -5.48 -26.22 14.30
CA PRO A 145 -5.49 -26.13 15.76
C PRO A 145 -4.20 -25.51 16.29
N HIS A 146 -4.28 -24.69 17.33
CA HIS A 146 -3.12 -23.93 17.84
C HIS A 146 -3.29 -23.52 19.30
N ASN A 147 -2.24 -23.03 19.95
CA ASN A 147 -2.28 -22.72 21.38
C ASN A 147 -3.08 -21.46 21.67
N GLN A 148 -3.66 -21.31 22.88
CA GLN A 148 -4.28 -20.05 23.28
C GLN A 148 -3.28 -18.91 23.43
N ALA A 149 -2.01 -19.21 23.70
CA ALA A 149 -0.95 -18.22 23.71
C ALA A 149 -0.45 -17.97 22.27
N TRP A 150 -0.43 -16.71 21.83
CA TRP A 150 0.21 -16.30 20.58
C TRP A 150 1.67 -15.93 20.78
N GLN A 151 2.48 -16.05 19.73
CA GLN A 151 3.83 -15.50 19.72
C GLN A 151 3.76 -13.98 19.53
N ASN A 152 4.58 -13.21 20.25
CA ASN A 152 4.68 -11.76 20.03
C ASN A 152 5.08 -11.48 18.57
N CYS A 153 4.38 -10.56 17.92
CA CYS A 153 4.48 -10.31 16.49
C CYS A 153 4.47 -8.81 16.16
N MET A 154 5.22 -8.05 16.95
CA MET A 154 5.38 -6.60 16.82
C MET A 154 6.64 -6.24 16.01
N GLY A 155 7.01 -7.10 15.06
CA GLY A 155 8.26 -7.01 14.31
C GLY A 155 9.41 -7.71 15.03
N ASP A 156 9.12 -8.81 15.70
CA ASP A 156 10.09 -9.55 16.50
C ASP A 156 11.00 -10.41 15.61
N VAL A 157 12.29 -10.39 15.93
CA VAL A 157 13.30 -11.25 15.32
C VAL A 157 13.77 -12.23 16.39
N TYR A 158 13.40 -13.49 16.21
CA TYR A 158 13.79 -14.59 17.08
C TYR A 158 15.06 -15.25 16.54
N ASP A 159 16.05 -15.40 17.42
CA ASP A 159 17.36 -16.00 17.12
C ASP A 159 17.35 -17.54 17.19
N ALA A 160 16.28 -18.12 17.71
CA ALA A 160 16.05 -19.56 17.78
C ALA A 160 14.61 -19.91 17.32
N PRO A 161 14.33 -21.19 17.01
CA PRO A 161 13.00 -21.61 16.60
C PRO A 161 11.94 -21.25 17.66
N ILE A 162 10.71 -21.05 17.22
CA ILE A 162 9.54 -20.79 18.08
C ILE A 162 8.56 -21.96 17.98
N ALA A 163 7.65 -22.08 18.95
CA ALA A 163 6.62 -23.11 18.93
C ALA A 163 5.64 -22.83 17.79
N ASN A 164 5.33 -23.86 17.02
CA ASN A 164 4.43 -23.77 15.87
C ASN A 164 3.04 -23.29 16.28
N GLU A 165 2.57 -23.78 17.41
CA GLU A 165 1.25 -23.50 17.97
C GLU A 165 1.09 -22.02 18.29
N HIS A 166 2.15 -21.38 18.80
CA HIS A 166 2.16 -19.95 19.10
C HIS A 166 2.21 -19.13 17.82
N ALA A 167 3.02 -19.59 16.87
CA ALA A 167 3.14 -18.93 15.57
C ALA A 167 1.82 -18.96 14.81
N VAL A 168 1.11 -20.10 14.80
CA VAL A 168 -0.18 -20.27 14.10
C VAL A 168 -1.26 -19.36 14.70
N HIS A 169 -1.31 -19.17 16.02
CA HIS A 169 -2.20 -18.18 16.62
C HIS A 169 -1.87 -16.78 16.11
N SER A 170 -0.59 -16.39 16.08
CA SER A 170 -0.20 -15.08 15.51
C SER A 170 -0.59 -14.94 14.04
N LEU A 171 -0.57 -16.04 13.25
CA LEU A 171 -1.08 -16.04 11.88
C LEU A 171 -2.59 -15.76 11.85
N GLU A 172 -3.36 -16.32 12.80
CA GLU A 172 -4.80 -16.08 12.92
C GLU A 172 -5.11 -14.60 13.16
N HIS A 173 -4.28 -13.94 13.97
CA HIS A 173 -4.32 -12.50 14.20
C HIS A 173 -3.79 -11.66 13.01
N GLY A 174 -3.41 -12.29 11.89
CA GLY A 174 -2.99 -11.62 10.66
C GLY A 174 -1.49 -11.30 10.57
N THR A 175 -0.64 -11.97 11.35
CA THR A 175 0.81 -11.84 11.19
C THR A 175 1.30 -12.55 9.93
N VAL A 176 2.43 -12.08 9.39
CA VAL A 176 3.25 -12.89 8.48
C VAL A 176 4.46 -13.41 9.26
N TRP A 177 4.57 -14.73 9.30
CA TRP A 177 5.74 -15.41 9.84
C TRP A 177 6.72 -15.70 8.70
N ILE A 178 7.91 -15.13 8.80
CA ILE A 178 9.01 -15.44 7.89
C ILE A 178 9.91 -16.45 8.60
N THR A 179 10.16 -17.57 7.94
CA THR A 179 11.07 -18.61 8.41
C THR A 179 12.23 -18.78 7.45
N TYR A 180 13.39 -19.12 8.01
CA TYR A 180 14.59 -19.39 7.23
C TYR A 180 15.31 -20.65 7.73
N ARG A 181 16.02 -21.32 6.83
CA ARG A 181 16.82 -22.49 7.17
C ARG A 181 18.04 -22.06 8.02
N PRO A 182 18.46 -22.79 9.07
CA PRO A 182 19.52 -22.33 9.97
C PRO A 182 20.89 -22.06 9.32
N ASP A 183 21.14 -22.65 8.14
CA ASP A 183 22.33 -22.48 7.32
C ASP A 183 22.17 -21.39 6.22
N LEU A 184 21.09 -20.60 6.26
CA LEU A 184 20.93 -19.45 5.37
C LEU A 184 22.09 -18.45 5.60
N PRO A 185 22.75 -17.94 4.55
CA PRO A 185 23.84 -16.98 4.69
C PRO A 185 23.47 -15.76 5.53
N ALA A 186 24.39 -15.29 6.37
CA ALA A 186 24.13 -14.23 7.34
C ALA A 186 23.65 -12.91 6.68
N ASP A 187 24.17 -12.57 5.51
CA ASP A 187 23.74 -11.38 4.76
C ASP A 187 22.28 -11.48 4.29
N GLN A 188 21.82 -12.67 3.92
CA GLN A 188 20.41 -12.94 3.59
C GLN A 188 19.53 -12.83 4.84
N VAL A 189 19.99 -13.37 5.97
CA VAL A 189 19.27 -13.25 7.26
C VAL A 189 19.12 -11.78 7.66
N GLU A 190 20.16 -10.97 7.53
CA GLU A 190 20.10 -9.53 7.84
C GLU A 190 19.10 -8.78 6.93
N LYS A 191 19.00 -9.13 5.65
CA LYS A 191 17.97 -8.58 4.77
C LYS A 191 16.56 -8.91 5.28
N LEU A 192 16.31 -10.16 5.68
CA LEU A 192 15.02 -10.55 6.27
C LEU A 192 14.74 -9.81 7.57
N LYS A 193 15.75 -9.66 8.45
CA LYS A 193 15.61 -8.88 9.69
C LYS A 193 15.19 -7.45 9.41
N SER A 194 15.80 -6.75 8.45
CA SER A 194 15.42 -5.38 8.08
C SER A 194 13.98 -5.26 7.55
N LYS A 195 13.44 -6.34 6.98
CA LYS A 195 12.06 -6.38 6.51
C LYS A 195 11.08 -6.51 7.67
N VAL A 196 11.47 -7.14 8.78
CA VAL A 196 10.61 -7.48 9.93
C VAL A 196 10.74 -6.52 11.11
N GLN A 197 11.96 -6.14 11.48
CA GLN A 197 12.24 -5.52 12.77
C GLN A 197 11.38 -4.27 13.05
N GLY A 198 10.66 -4.31 14.17
CA GLY A 198 9.80 -3.20 14.64
C GLY A 198 8.56 -2.93 13.79
N LYS A 199 8.22 -3.79 12.83
CA LYS A 199 7.01 -3.68 12.01
C LYS A 199 5.95 -4.63 12.53
N GLU A 200 4.85 -4.06 13.01
CA GLU A 200 3.68 -4.80 13.46
C GLU A 200 3.22 -5.87 12.46
N LYS A 201 2.70 -6.99 12.99
CA LYS A 201 2.19 -8.15 12.24
C LYS A 201 3.26 -8.82 11.39
N LEU A 202 4.52 -8.73 11.80
CA LEU A 202 5.63 -9.49 11.23
C LEU A 202 6.42 -10.16 12.34
N MET A 203 6.95 -11.34 12.05
CA MET A 203 7.95 -12.01 12.88
C MET A 203 8.88 -12.86 12.03
N LEU A 204 10.10 -13.05 12.51
CA LEU A 204 11.16 -13.82 11.84
C LEU A 204 11.75 -14.85 12.81
N SER A 205 11.92 -16.10 12.39
CA SER A 205 12.66 -17.11 13.17
C SER A 205 13.33 -18.16 12.27
N PRO A 206 14.38 -18.84 12.74
CA PRO A 206 14.87 -20.02 12.05
C PRO A 206 13.87 -21.18 12.16
N PHE A 207 13.83 -22.05 11.15
CA PHE A 207 13.00 -23.24 11.11
C PHE A 207 13.78 -24.40 10.48
N GLU A 208 13.84 -25.55 11.17
CA GLU A 208 14.58 -26.71 10.69
C GLU A 208 13.79 -27.50 9.63
N GLY A 209 14.51 -28.12 8.68
CA GLY A 209 13.89 -29.00 7.69
C GLY A 209 13.08 -28.31 6.59
N LEU A 210 13.29 -27.01 6.35
CA LEU A 210 12.71 -26.35 5.19
C LEU A 210 13.28 -26.94 3.88
N ASP A 211 12.39 -27.26 2.95
CA ASP A 211 12.70 -27.69 1.57
C ASP A 211 13.25 -26.54 0.69
N LYS A 212 12.91 -25.30 1.04
CA LYS A 212 13.44 -24.07 0.44
C LYS A 212 14.15 -23.22 1.50
N PRO A 213 15.17 -22.42 1.13
CA PRO A 213 15.92 -21.60 2.09
C PRO A 213 15.05 -20.67 2.95
N ILE A 214 13.96 -20.14 2.39
CA ILE A 214 13.05 -19.21 3.06
C ILE A 214 11.60 -19.62 2.78
N SER A 215 10.76 -19.55 3.81
CA SER A 215 9.32 -19.79 3.70
C SER A 215 8.56 -18.67 4.41
N LEU A 216 7.47 -18.19 3.84
CA LEU A 216 6.58 -17.19 4.42
C LEU A 216 5.21 -17.82 4.66
N GLN A 217 4.65 -17.56 5.82
CA GLN A 217 3.34 -18.06 6.23
C GLN A 217 2.43 -16.88 6.59
N ALA A 218 1.20 -16.93 6.10
CA ALA A 218 0.06 -16.16 6.59
C ALA A 218 -1.10 -17.15 6.77
N TRP A 219 -2.17 -16.79 7.49
CA TRP A 219 -3.27 -17.73 7.69
C TRP A 219 -3.86 -18.24 6.37
N GLY A 220 -3.67 -19.53 6.10
CA GLY A 220 -4.08 -20.23 4.88
C GLY A 220 -3.21 -19.97 3.64
N TYR A 221 -2.04 -19.34 3.77
CA TYR A 221 -1.16 -19.05 2.63
C TYR A 221 0.31 -19.37 2.92
N GLN A 222 0.99 -19.92 1.93
CA GLN A 222 2.43 -20.16 1.99
C GLN A 222 3.13 -19.67 0.72
N LEU A 223 4.30 -19.06 0.88
CA LEU A 223 5.21 -18.77 -0.22
C LEU A 223 6.61 -19.27 0.15
N LYS A 224 7.26 -20.01 -0.75
CA LYS A 224 8.63 -20.48 -0.56
C LYS A 224 9.54 -19.88 -1.62
N VAL A 225 10.69 -19.36 -1.19
CA VAL A 225 11.65 -18.65 -2.06
C VAL A 225 13.08 -19.07 -1.78
N ASP A 226 13.95 -18.85 -2.76
CA ASP A 226 15.35 -19.29 -2.72
C ASP A 226 16.30 -18.26 -2.10
N ASN A 227 15.93 -16.98 -2.03
CA ASN A 227 16.77 -15.90 -1.51
C ASN A 227 15.94 -14.70 -0.99
N ALA A 228 16.56 -13.87 -0.16
CA ALA A 228 15.91 -12.72 0.50
C ALA A 228 15.75 -11.48 -0.40
N ASP A 229 16.34 -11.49 -1.61
CA ASP A 229 16.15 -10.45 -2.62
C ASP A 229 14.92 -10.71 -3.53
N ASP A 230 14.23 -11.84 -3.33
CA ASP A 230 13.04 -12.18 -4.10
C ASP A 230 11.90 -11.18 -3.82
N GLY A 231 11.52 -10.41 -4.83
CA GLY A 231 10.49 -9.38 -4.73
C GLY A 231 9.12 -9.91 -4.26
N ARG A 232 8.86 -11.20 -4.43
CA ARG A 232 7.61 -11.83 -3.97
C ARG A 232 7.48 -11.80 -2.45
N ILE A 233 8.58 -11.67 -1.70
CA ILE A 233 8.56 -11.47 -0.24
C ILE A 233 7.78 -10.19 0.10
N ASP A 234 8.10 -9.09 -0.58
CA ASP A 234 7.46 -7.80 -0.32
C ASP A 234 6.01 -7.80 -0.80
N ASP A 235 5.72 -8.45 -1.92
CA ASP A 235 4.35 -8.62 -2.42
C ASP A 235 3.49 -9.45 -1.44
N PHE A 236 4.05 -10.53 -0.88
CA PHE A 236 3.39 -11.38 0.11
C PHE A 236 3.09 -10.61 1.39
N ILE A 237 4.09 -9.92 1.95
CA ILE A 237 3.93 -9.09 3.15
C ILE A 237 2.88 -8.00 2.91
N LYS A 238 2.99 -7.25 1.81
CA LYS A 238 2.06 -6.16 1.50
C LYS A 238 0.63 -6.65 1.30
N THR A 239 0.47 -7.86 0.76
CA THR A 239 -0.84 -8.39 0.40
C THR A 239 -1.53 -9.11 1.56
N LEU A 240 -0.80 -9.90 2.35
CA LEU A 240 -1.39 -10.83 3.30
C LEU A 240 -1.31 -10.38 4.75
N ARG A 241 -0.31 -9.57 5.11
CA ARG A 241 -0.22 -9.01 6.46
C ARG A 241 -1.50 -8.23 6.77
N VAL A 242 -2.10 -8.47 7.94
CA VAL A 242 -3.42 -7.97 8.39
C VAL A 242 -4.59 -8.52 7.58
N ASN A 243 -4.53 -8.50 6.23
CA ASN A 243 -5.65 -8.89 5.37
C ASN A 243 -6.02 -10.38 5.51
N ALA A 244 -5.03 -11.25 5.76
CA ALA A 244 -5.25 -12.67 5.97
C ALA A 244 -5.76 -13.00 7.39
N SER A 245 -5.92 -12.02 8.29
CA SER A 245 -6.47 -12.28 9.63
C SER A 245 -7.86 -12.93 9.57
N ILE A 246 -8.12 -13.87 10.48
CA ILE A 246 -9.48 -14.41 10.70
C ILE A 246 -10.23 -13.59 11.73
N GLU A 247 -9.53 -13.11 12.76
CA GLU A 247 -10.12 -12.26 13.80
C GLU A 247 -10.29 -10.80 13.36
N GLY A 248 -9.84 -10.48 12.15
CA GLY A 248 -9.91 -9.15 11.56
C GLY A 248 -8.69 -8.28 11.87
N PRO A 249 -8.70 -7.03 11.37
CA PRO A 249 -7.50 -6.19 11.32
C PRO A 249 -7.05 -5.63 12.67
N ASN A 250 -7.93 -5.67 13.68
CA ASN A 250 -7.68 -5.11 15.02
C ASN A 250 -7.29 -6.19 16.05
N ALA A 251 -7.11 -7.43 15.61
CA ALA A 251 -6.63 -8.51 16.48
C ALA A 251 -5.29 -8.12 17.09
N LEU A 252 -5.04 -8.48 18.34
CA LEU A 252 -3.78 -8.13 19.01
C LEU A 252 -2.60 -8.92 18.42
N CYS A 253 -1.39 -8.43 18.61
CA CYS A 253 -0.15 -9.14 18.27
C CYS A 253 0.98 -8.83 19.25
N ASP A 254 0.72 -7.95 20.21
CA ASP A 254 1.58 -7.61 21.32
C ASP A 254 1.23 -8.48 22.53
N GLN A 255 2.01 -8.38 23.61
CA GLN A 255 1.80 -9.12 24.86
C GLN A 255 1.77 -10.66 24.68
N GLY A 256 2.31 -11.15 23.56
CA GLY A 256 2.43 -12.56 23.28
C GLY A 256 3.65 -13.17 23.96
N VAL A 257 3.85 -14.46 23.75
CA VAL A 257 5.07 -15.18 24.13
C VAL A 257 6.26 -14.56 23.40
N THR A 258 7.31 -14.20 24.13
CA THR A 258 8.58 -13.70 23.55
C THR A 258 9.70 -14.75 23.62
N ALA A 259 9.52 -15.79 24.42
CA ALA A 259 10.52 -16.82 24.61
C ALA A 259 10.55 -17.78 23.41
N THR A 260 11.76 -18.15 22.99
CA THR A 260 12.01 -19.13 21.94
C THR A 260 11.92 -20.58 22.46
N GLY A 261 12.14 -21.54 21.57
CA GLY A 261 11.98 -22.98 21.80
C GLY A 261 10.77 -23.54 21.06
N THR A 262 10.82 -24.85 20.76
CA THR A 262 9.76 -25.56 20.03
C THR A 262 8.67 -26.14 20.92
N ALA A 263 8.84 -26.09 22.25
CA ALA A 263 7.83 -26.54 23.20
C ALA A 263 6.81 -25.40 23.45
N PRO A 264 5.50 -25.65 23.24
CA PRO A 264 4.48 -24.63 23.50
C PRO A 264 4.30 -24.38 25.00
N ARG A 265 3.75 -23.21 25.30
CA ARG A 265 3.45 -22.70 26.65
C ARG A 265 1.98 -22.34 26.71
N ASP A 266 1.20 -23.03 27.52
CA ASP A 266 -0.27 -22.94 27.46
C ASP A 266 -0.85 -21.62 28.01
N ASN A 267 -0.09 -20.90 28.83
CA ASN A 267 -0.56 -19.67 29.49
C ASN A 267 0.38 -18.49 29.18
N LEU A 268 -0.20 -17.37 28.75
CA LEU A 268 0.50 -16.09 28.52
C LEU A 268 1.11 -15.48 29.80
N GLN A 269 0.67 -15.90 30.98
CA GLN A 269 1.21 -15.39 32.26
C GLN A 269 2.57 -15.98 32.62
N ASN A 270 2.95 -17.14 32.07
CA ASN A 270 4.24 -17.78 32.35
C ASN A 270 5.40 -17.19 31.52
N THR A 271 5.17 -16.08 30.80
CA THR A 271 6.13 -15.50 29.84
C THR A 271 6.53 -14.06 30.12
N MET A 272 6.07 -13.46 31.23
CA MET A 272 6.68 -12.23 31.75
C MET A 272 8.02 -12.60 32.40
N PRO A 273 9.15 -11.93 32.09
CA PRO A 273 10.34 -12.08 32.90
C PRO A 273 9.94 -11.76 34.34
N GLN A 274 10.14 -12.70 35.27
CA GLN A 274 9.89 -12.43 36.67
C GLN A 274 10.73 -11.20 37.05
N GLN A 275 10.07 -10.12 37.47
CA GLN A 275 10.78 -8.98 38.03
C GLN A 275 11.65 -9.51 39.18
N PRO A 276 12.94 -9.13 39.26
CA PRO A 276 13.75 -9.52 40.39
C PRO A 276 13.08 -8.98 41.65
N THR A 277 12.68 -9.89 42.54
CA THR A 277 12.26 -9.54 43.89
C THR A 277 13.43 -8.85 44.57
N GLN A 278 13.25 -7.56 44.88
CA GLN A 278 14.12 -6.79 45.77
C GLN A 278 13.87 -7.17 47.23
#